data_AF-A0A2N3VCJ8-F1
#
_entry.id   AF-A0A2N3VCJ8-F1
#
_cell.length_a   1.000
_cell.length_b   1.000
_cell.length_c   1.000
_cell.angle_alpha   90.00
_cell.angle_beta   90.00
_cell.angle_gamma   90.00
#
_symmetry.space_group_name_H-M   'P 1'
#
loop_
_entity.id
_entity.type
_entity.pdbx_description
1 polymer ?
#
loop_
_entity_poly.entity_id
_entity_poly.type
_entity_poly.pdbx_seq_one_letter_code
_entity_poly.pdbx_strand_id
1 'polypeptide(L)'
;MPEVRSYAALPSSCEEVDSAVREALGRFAGRLEDTKTRLQDADVATPLGPNELFCSVSFDADPVPVGDAMPAAGPLLRTVTVALERSPVVLPPQIHLTRTPMASNAGEREHFSSPRQLDGIGDDAMIRDEDQAGVMRSWATAMVGNVRLEVVTSGMDWSGGGAPPVWRSSAMRDDLSSGAEAILADLARALPESLPVATSEPPPSTARPGRTTTAVPVPVWDPCGIPESALTAAGLDPSKKEDGMSGGCRWRDDRYTVEILAGAEPFHEVYYSHYGWYPTPRPIKIRDRAALMVTKAFDGAGTTPDDGYCELGFDTPFGKKNGIPAGRVSIELWDSGDREPAAVCKDLARLAEPLVAHIPPSR
;
A
#
# COMPACT_ATOMS: atom_id res chain seq x y z
N MET A 1 38.55 -17.91 13.56
CA MET A 1 37.35 -17.99 12.71
C MET A 1 36.16 -17.88 13.64
N PRO A 2 35.28 -16.87 13.49
CA PRO A 2 34.08 -16.79 14.32
C PRO A 2 33.25 -18.07 14.12
N GLU A 3 32.76 -18.61 15.23
CA GLU A 3 31.94 -19.83 15.24
C GLU A 3 30.61 -19.51 14.55
N VAL A 4 30.35 -20.13 13.39
CA VAL A 4 29.09 -19.94 12.65
C VAL A 4 27.99 -20.63 13.46
N ARG A 5 27.23 -19.85 14.23
CA ARG A 5 26.05 -20.35 14.94
C ARG A 5 25.02 -20.84 13.94
N SER A 6 24.47 -22.03 14.19
CA SER A 6 23.33 -22.56 13.43
C SER A 6 22.10 -22.56 14.34
N TYR A 7 20.96 -22.13 13.80
CA TYR A 7 19.70 -22.04 14.52
C TYR A 7 18.75 -23.17 14.12
N ALA A 8 18.04 -23.68 15.12
CA ALA A 8 17.12 -24.81 15.01
C ALA A 8 15.76 -24.39 14.41
N ALA A 9 15.35 -23.14 14.62
CA ALA A 9 14.05 -22.62 14.19
C ALA A 9 14.12 -21.10 13.93
N LEU A 10 13.09 -20.58 13.28
CA LEU A 10 12.79 -19.14 13.15
C LEU A 10 11.92 -18.66 14.32
N PRO A 11 11.70 -17.33 14.47
CA PRO A 11 10.68 -16.82 15.38
C PRO A 11 9.32 -17.46 15.11
N SER A 12 8.54 -17.66 16.17
CA SER A 12 7.28 -18.42 16.06
C SER A 12 6.13 -17.60 15.45
N SER A 13 6.27 -16.27 15.42
CA SER A 13 5.25 -15.33 14.96
C SER A 13 5.84 -13.97 14.56
N CYS A 14 5.05 -13.17 13.83
CA CYS A 14 5.39 -11.77 13.56
C CYS A 14 5.35 -10.86 14.80
N GLU A 15 4.75 -11.29 15.90
CA GLU A 15 4.76 -10.53 17.17
C GLU A 15 6.16 -10.53 17.83
N GLU A 16 6.87 -11.67 17.75
CA GLU A 16 8.27 -11.75 18.20
C GLU A 16 9.17 -10.86 17.35
N VAL A 17 8.95 -10.84 16.02
CA VAL A 17 9.66 -9.95 15.11
C VAL A 17 9.33 -8.48 15.39
N ASP A 18 8.05 -8.12 15.55
CA ASP A 18 7.60 -6.75 15.87
C ASP A 18 8.28 -6.23 17.13
N SER A 19 8.30 -7.04 18.19
CA SER A 19 8.93 -6.68 19.46
C SER A 19 10.42 -6.38 19.30
N ALA A 20 11.12 -7.11 18.45
CA ALA A 20 12.54 -6.91 18.18
C ALA A 20 12.84 -5.62 17.41
N VAL A 21 11.93 -5.15 16.55
CA VAL A 21 12.15 -3.98 15.68
C VAL A 21 11.25 -2.78 15.98
N ARG A 22 10.45 -2.82 17.04
CA ARG A 22 9.39 -1.84 17.32
C ARG A 22 9.89 -0.40 17.31
N GLU A 23 11.06 -0.15 17.89
CA GLU A 23 11.65 1.19 17.93
C GLU A 23 12.07 1.66 16.53
N ALA A 24 12.72 0.81 15.73
CA ALA A 24 13.07 1.14 14.34
C ALA A 24 11.83 1.34 13.47
N LEU A 25 10.79 0.51 13.63
CA LEU A 25 9.51 0.68 12.94
C LEU A 25 8.85 2.02 13.28
N GLY A 26 8.85 2.41 14.56
CA GLY A 26 8.31 3.71 14.98
C GLY A 26 9.08 4.89 14.40
N ARG A 27 10.41 4.83 14.43
CA ARG A 27 11.27 5.85 13.81
C ARG A 27 11.04 5.96 12.30
N PHE A 28 10.92 4.83 11.60
CA PHE A 28 10.66 4.79 10.16
C PHE A 28 9.27 5.30 9.79
N ALA A 29 8.24 4.95 10.56
CA ALA A 29 6.89 5.46 10.36
C ALA A 29 6.80 6.97 10.67
N GLY A 30 7.59 7.44 11.64
CA GLY A 30 7.58 8.82 12.11
C GLY A 30 6.18 9.25 12.54
N ARG A 31 5.66 10.32 11.93
CA ARG A 31 4.31 10.82 12.24
C ARG A 31 3.17 9.88 11.82
N LEU A 32 3.44 8.87 10.99
CA LEU A 32 2.45 7.87 10.57
C LEU A 32 2.26 6.77 11.62
N GLU A 33 3.07 6.77 12.69
CA GLU A 33 3.01 5.73 13.69
C GLU A 33 1.67 5.72 14.43
N ASP A 34 0.90 4.65 14.24
CA ASP A 34 -0.15 4.24 15.17
C ASP A 34 0.43 3.15 16.07
N THR A 35 0.46 3.42 17.38
CA THR A 35 0.91 2.47 18.41
C THR A 35 0.09 1.19 18.49
N LYS A 36 -1.00 1.03 17.74
CA LYS A 36 -1.77 -0.22 17.61
C LYS A 36 -1.44 -1.00 16.34
N THR A 37 -0.75 -0.39 15.38
CA THR A 37 -0.33 -1.03 14.13
C THR A 37 0.92 -1.86 14.38
N ARG A 38 0.88 -3.12 13.95
CA ARG A 38 1.87 -4.17 14.25
C ARG A 38 2.22 -4.94 12.98
N LEU A 39 3.39 -5.57 12.95
CA LEU A 39 3.69 -6.60 11.96
C LEU A 39 2.66 -7.74 12.04
N GLN A 40 2.16 -8.15 10.88
CA GLN A 40 1.22 -9.26 10.72
C GLN A 40 1.82 -10.27 9.74
N ASP A 41 1.38 -11.54 9.84
CA ASP A 41 1.70 -12.54 8.81
C ASP A 41 1.16 -11.99 7.48
N ALA A 42 1.99 -11.88 6.44
CA ALA A 42 1.48 -11.38 5.17
C ALA A 42 0.70 -12.47 4.42
N ASP A 43 -0.29 -12.04 3.64
CA ASP A 43 -0.99 -12.91 2.70
C ASP A 43 -0.03 -13.33 1.57
N VAL A 44 0.54 -14.52 1.70
CA VAL A 44 1.35 -15.15 0.65
C VAL A 44 0.49 -16.17 -0.08
N ALA A 45 0.44 -16.09 -1.41
CA ALA A 45 -0.34 -17.00 -2.26
C ALA A 45 0.09 -18.48 -2.13
N THR A 46 1.27 -18.74 -1.55
CA THR A 46 1.79 -20.08 -1.30
C THR A 46 1.99 -20.26 0.20
N PRO A 47 1.54 -21.38 0.80
CA PRO A 47 1.91 -21.72 2.17
C PRO A 47 3.42 -21.72 2.33
N LEU A 48 3.94 -20.92 3.26
CA LEU A 48 5.35 -20.89 3.60
C LEU A 48 5.76 -22.19 4.28
N GLY A 49 6.97 -22.68 3.98
CA GLY A 49 7.54 -23.82 4.70
C GLY A 49 7.86 -23.45 6.16
N PRO A 50 8.15 -24.43 7.04
CA PRO A 50 8.54 -24.16 8.44
C PRO A 50 9.86 -23.39 8.57
N ASN A 51 10.55 -23.16 7.46
CA ASN A 51 11.82 -22.45 7.38
C ASN A 51 11.67 -21.01 6.88
N GLU A 52 10.44 -20.52 6.73
CA GLU A 52 10.16 -19.19 6.23
C GLU A 52 9.18 -18.47 7.16
N LEU A 53 9.46 -17.19 7.46
CA LEU A 53 8.53 -16.29 8.13
C LEU A 53 8.50 -14.98 7.35
N PHE A 54 7.29 -14.51 7.04
CA PHE A 54 7.09 -13.30 6.27
C PHE A 54 6.09 -12.39 6.97
N CYS A 55 6.57 -11.23 7.37
CA CYS A 55 5.84 -10.26 8.17
C CYS A 55 5.72 -8.94 7.43
N SER A 56 4.56 -8.30 7.48
CA SER A 56 4.36 -7.00 6.85
C SER A 56 3.58 -6.05 7.75
N VAL A 57 3.89 -4.76 7.63
CA VAL A 57 3.16 -3.67 8.27
C VAL A 57 3.15 -2.46 7.34
N SER A 58 2.02 -1.77 7.29
CA SER A 58 1.86 -0.50 6.58
C SER A 58 1.33 0.56 7.51
N PHE A 59 1.92 1.74 7.44
CA PHE A 59 1.53 2.95 8.15
C PHE A 59 1.02 3.95 7.12
N ASP A 60 -0.24 4.37 7.25
CA ASP A 60 -0.86 5.35 6.35
C ASP A 60 -1.30 6.61 7.11
N ALA A 61 -1.26 7.74 6.40
CA ALA A 61 -1.90 8.99 6.83
C ALA A 61 -3.31 9.12 6.24
N ASP A 62 -3.96 10.24 6.54
CA ASP A 62 -5.04 10.76 5.70
C ASP A 62 -4.60 10.74 4.22
N PRO A 63 -5.30 10.00 3.35
CA PRO A 63 -4.90 9.80 1.99
C PRO A 63 -5.45 10.92 1.09
N VAL A 64 -6.08 11.97 1.64
CA VAL A 64 -6.52 13.15 0.90
C VAL A 64 -6.27 14.42 1.73
N PRO A 65 -5.06 14.98 1.70
CA PRO A 65 -4.73 16.16 2.50
C PRO A 65 -5.55 17.39 2.07
N VAL A 66 -6.09 18.13 3.04
CA VAL A 66 -6.86 19.38 2.82
C VAL A 66 -6.27 20.58 3.58
N GLY A 67 -6.47 21.79 3.05
CA GLY A 67 -6.11 23.06 3.71
C GLY A 67 -4.63 23.46 3.58
N ASP A 68 -4.14 24.25 4.55
CA ASP A 68 -2.74 24.75 4.62
C ASP A 68 -1.69 23.61 4.70
N ALA A 69 -2.14 22.37 4.88
CA ALA A 69 -1.33 21.16 4.88
C ALA A 69 -0.80 20.78 3.48
N MET A 70 -1.24 21.43 2.40
CA MET A 70 -0.70 21.25 1.04
C MET A 70 0.11 22.47 0.60
N PRO A 71 1.37 22.34 0.13
CA PRO A 71 2.17 21.12 -0.09
C PRO A 71 2.99 20.66 1.13
N ALA A 72 2.64 21.06 2.36
CA ALA A 72 3.38 20.73 3.58
C ALA A 72 3.20 19.28 4.09
N ALA A 73 2.46 18.43 3.37
CA ALA A 73 2.23 17.06 3.78
C ALA A 73 3.49 16.22 3.47
N GLY A 74 4.22 15.79 4.52
CA GLY A 74 5.32 14.82 4.46
C GLY A 74 4.90 13.40 4.02
N PRO A 75 5.28 12.33 4.75
CA PRO A 75 4.98 10.96 4.32
C PRO A 75 3.47 10.70 4.23
N LEU A 76 3.07 9.96 3.19
CA LEU A 76 1.71 9.47 2.91
C LEU A 76 1.55 8.00 3.34
N LEU A 77 2.47 7.15 2.87
CA LEU A 77 2.48 5.72 3.15
C LEU A 77 3.91 5.27 3.45
N ARG A 78 4.07 4.38 4.42
CA ARG A 78 5.29 3.63 4.68
C ARG A 78 4.93 2.16 4.89
N THR A 79 5.57 1.27 4.15
CA THR A 79 5.38 -0.18 4.27
C THR A 79 6.72 -0.82 4.55
N VAL A 80 6.72 -1.74 5.52
CA VAL A 80 7.86 -2.60 5.84
C VAL A 80 7.45 -4.04 5.67
N THR A 81 8.29 -4.78 4.96
CA THR A 81 8.21 -6.23 4.87
C THR A 81 9.49 -6.82 5.44
N VAL A 82 9.36 -7.83 6.29
CA VAL A 82 10.46 -8.60 6.87
C VAL A 82 10.29 -10.06 6.45
N ALA A 83 11.28 -10.59 5.74
CA ALA A 83 11.37 -12.00 5.40
C ALA A 83 12.56 -12.64 6.13
N LEU A 84 12.28 -13.76 6.80
CA LEU A 84 13.26 -14.59 7.46
C LEU A 84 13.25 -15.96 6.80
N GLU A 85 14.41 -16.44 6.36
CA GLU A 85 14.55 -17.74 5.72
C GLU A 85 15.69 -18.52 6.39
N ARG A 86 15.39 -19.72 6.87
CA ARG A 86 16.35 -20.62 7.49
C ARG A 86 16.82 -21.66 6.48
N SER A 87 18.07 -21.56 6.04
CA SER A 87 18.65 -22.55 5.15
C SER A 87 19.46 -23.59 5.95
N PRO A 88 19.39 -24.89 5.61
CA PRO A 88 20.30 -25.90 6.18
C PRO A 88 21.74 -25.75 5.66
N VAL A 89 21.95 -24.98 4.59
CA VAL A 89 23.27 -24.68 4.02
C VAL A 89 23.48 -23.16 4.06
N VAL A 90 24.60 -22.71 4.64
CA VAL A 90 25.00 -21.30 4.55
C VAL A 90 25.42 -21.04 3.10
N LEU A 91 24.46 -20.66 2.27
CA LEU A 91 24.73 -20.16 0.93
C LEU A 91 25.06 -18.67 1.07
N PRO A 92 26.01 -18.14 0.28
CA PRO A 92 26.18 -16.70 0.17
C PRO A 92 24.83 -16.08 -0.19
N PRO A 93 24.54 -14.84 0.26
CA PRO A 93 23.25 -14.20 0.02
C PRO A 93 22.93 -14.26 -1.48
N GLN A 94 22.08 -15.21 -1.85
CA GLN A 94 21.45 -15.24 -3.14
C GLN A 94 20.45 -14.11 -3.06
N ILE A 95 20.64 -13.09 -3.89
CA ILE A 95 19.63 -12.09 -4.13
C ILE A 95 18.48 -12.83 -4.80
N HIS A 96 17.56 -13.37 -4.01
CA HIS A 96 16.36 -13.96 -4.56
C HIS A 96 15.54 -12.83 -5.17
N LEU A 97 15.47 -12.83 -6.49
CA LEU A 97 14.41 -12.23 -7.27
C LEU A 97 13.12 -12.96 -6.89
N THR A 98 12.45 -12.59 -5.80
CA THR A 98 11.16 -13.20 -5.50
C THR A 98 10.05 -12.22 -5.16
N ARG A 99 9.07 -12.29 -6.07
CA ARG A 99 7.63 -12.19 -5.88
C ARG A 99 7.09 -10.78 -5.72
N THR A 100 6.83 -10.24 -6.90
CA THR A 100 5.81 -9.25 -7.24
C THR A 100 4.58 -9.37 -6.33
N PRO A 101 4.26 -8.36 -5.51
CA PRO A 101 2.89 -8.16 -5.05
C PRO A 101 2.11 -7.53 -6.21
N MET A 102 1.09 -8.26 -6.67
CA MET A 102 -0.06 -7.87 -7.50
C MET A 102 0.15 -6.88 -8.66
N ALA A 103 0.15 -7.47 -9.86
CA ALA A 103 -0.39 -6.96 -11.12
C ALA A 103 -0.20 -5.46 -11.43
N SER A 104 0.96 -5.09 -11.95
CA SER A 104 1.04 -4.02 -12.95
C SER A 104 1.40 -4.62 -14.30
N ASN A 105 0.47 -4.52 -15.25
CA ASN A 105 0.75 -4.81 -16.65
C ASN A 105 1.83 -3.85 -17.18
N ALA A 106 2.63 -4.32 -18.14
CA ALA A 106 3.57 -3.59 -19.00
C ALA A 106 5.04 -3.44 -18.53
N GLY A 107 5.91 -4.25 -19.15
CA GLY A 107 7.06 -3.79 -19.95
C GLY A 107 8.25 -3.05 -19.34
N GLU A 108 8.18 -2.53 -18.11
CA GLU A 108 9.28 -1.77 -17.53
C GLU A 108 10.35 -2.69 -16.93
N ARG A 109 11.60 -2.48 -17.35
CA ARG A 109 12.76 -3.20 -16.79
C ARG A 109 12.98 -2.74 -15.35
N GLU A 110 13.16 -3.70 -14.45
CA GLU A 110 13.60 -3.46 -13.07
C GLU A 110 14.96 -2.75 -13.09
N HIS A 111 15.05 -1.58 -12.47
CA HIS A 111 16.32 -0.89 -12.29
C HIS A 111 16.72 -0.98 -10.82
N PHE A 112 17.78 -1.76 -10.56
CA PHE A 112 18.40 -1.82 -9.25
C PHE A 112 19.63 -0.91 -9.20
N SER A 113 19.81 -0.22 -8.08
CA SER A 113 21.08 0.43 -7.77
C SER A 113 22.18 -0.62 -7.60
N SER A 114 23.44 -0.20 -7.74
CA SER A 114 24.56 -1.04 -7.30
C SER A 114 24.42 -1.31 -5.80
N PRO A 115 24.60 -2.57 -5.34
CA PRO A 115 24.54 -2.87 -3.93
C PRO A 115 25.64 -2.15 -3.14
N ARG A 116 25.28 -1.67 -1.94
CA ARG A 116 26.19 -1.04 -0.97
C ARG A 116 26.29 -1.94 0.26
N GLN A 117 27.49 -2.10 0.81
CA GLN A 117 27.71 -2.84 2.04
C GLN A 117 27.18 -2.06 3.26
N LEU A 118 26.66 -2.79 4.26
CA LEU A 118 26.17 -2.23 5.50
C LEU A 118 27.14 -2.52 6.64
N ASP A 119 27.86 -1.49 7.08
CA ASP A 119 28.86 -1.61 8.13
C ASP A 119 28.22 -1.95 9.48
N GLY A 120 28.84 -2.87 10.23
CA GLY A 120 28.43 -3.18 11.61
C GLY A 120 27.26 -4.15 11.78
N ILE A 121 26.64 -4.63 10.68
CA ILE A 121 25.57 -5.65 10.72
C ILE A 121 26.14 -7.06 10.43
N GLY A 122 27.14 -7.15 9.56
CA GLY A 122 27.84 -8.37 9.19
C GLY A 122 28.56 -8.20 7.85
N ASP A 123 29.54 -9.08 7.56
CA ASP A 123 30.35 -8.96 6.34
C ASP A 123 29.51 -9.10 5.05
N ASP A 124 28.42 -9.87 5.12
CA ASP A 124 27.49 -10.13 4.02
C ASP A 124 26.29 -9.16 3.98
N ALA A 125 26.23 -8.20 4.90
CA ALA A 125 25.11 -7.27 4.97
C ALA A 125 25.19 -6.24 3.84
N MET A 126 24.11 -6.10 3.09
CA MET A 126 24.05 -5.24 1.92
C MET A 126 22.69 -4.59 1.75
N ILE A 127 22.68 -3.43 1.09
CA ILE A 127 21.48 -2.70 0.72
C ILE A 127 21.49 -2.33 -0.76
N ARG A 128 20.33 -2.30 -1.38
CA ARG A 128 20.13 -1.80 -2.74
C ARG A 128 18.75 -1.19 -2.87
N ASP A 129 18.62 -0.23 -3.76
CA ASP A 129 17.36 0.41 -4.06
C ASP A 129 16.81 -0.15 -5.38
N GLU A 130 15.51 -0.32 -5.43
CA GLU A 130 14.76 -0.76 -6.59
C GLU A 130 13.87 0.38 -7.06
N ASP A 131 13.89 0.60 -8.37
CA ASP A 131 12.94 1.45 -9.05
C ASP A 131 12.20 0.66 -10.13
N GLN A 132 10.92 0.35 -9.87
CA GLN A 132 10.07 -0.44 -10.75
C GLN A 132 8.66 0.15 -10.82
N ALA A 133 8.14 0.40 -12.03
CA ALA A 133 6.73 0.75 -12.27
C ALA A 133 6.22 1.94 -11.42
N GLY A 134 7.09 2.93 -11.19
CA GLY A 134 6.74 4.09 -10.37
C GLY A 134 6.76 3.84 -8.86
N VAL A 135 7.21 2.68 -8.37
CA VAL A 135 7.35 2.40 -6.94
C VAL A 135 8.82 2.30 -6.58
N MET A 136 9.22 3.06 -5.55
CA MET A 136 10.56 2.98 -4.98
C MET A 136 10.57 2.05 -3.77
N ARG A 137 11.55 1.13 -3.75
CA ARG A 137 11.79 0.24 -2.62
C ARG A 137 13.26 0.23 -2.24
N SER A 138 13.55 -0.07 -0.98
CA SER A 138 14.90 -0.35 -0.52
C SER A 138 14.95 -1.72 0.11
N TRP A 139 15.94 -2.50 -0.31
CA TRP A 139 16.13 -3.90 0.07
C TRP A 139 17.41 -4.00 0.88
N ALA A 140 17.31 -4.32 2.16
CA ALA A 140 18.44 -4.58 3.04
C ALA A 140 18.46 -6.07 3.42
N THR A 141 19.59 -6.73 3.21
CA THR A 141 19.75 -8.18 3.49
C THR A 141 20.97 -8.44 4.33
N ALA A 142 20.90 -9.42 5.24
CA ALA A 142 22.04 -9.91 6.00
C ALA A 142 21.92 -11.41 6.30
N MET A 143 23.03 -12.01 6.71
CA MET A 143 23.08 -13.38 7.21
C MET A 143 23.39 -13.37 8.71
N VAL A 144 22.59 -14.10 9.49
CA VAL A 144 22.83 -14.36 10.91
C VAL A 144 22.89 -15.86 11.10
N GLY A 145 24.11 -16.40 11.16
CA GLY A 145 24.29 -17.85 11.18
C GLY A 145 23.77 -18.49 9.90
N ASN A 146 22.76 -19.36 10.01
CA ASN A 146 22.08 -20.00 8.89
C ASN A 146 20.72 -19.36 8.55
N VAL A 147 20.41 -18.19 9.12
CA VAL A 147 19.18 -17.44 8.86
C VAL A 147 19.50 -16.25 7.97
N ARG A 148 18.84 -16.18 6.82
CA ARG A 148 18.81 -15.02 5.93
C ARG A 148 17.75 -14.06 6.41
N LEU A 149 18.15 -12.80 6.55
CA LEU A 149 17.29 -11.67 6.89
C LEU A 149 17.12 -10.82 5.64
N GLU A 150 15.89 -10.43 5.33
CA GLU A 150 15.57 -9.49 4.27
C GLU A 150 14.52 -8.50 4.78
N VAL A 151 14.84 -7.21 4.67
CA VAL A 151 13.95 -6.11 5.01
C VAL A 151 13.71 -5.30 3.74
N VAL A 152 12.45 -5.13 3.39
CA VAL A 152 12.02 -4.30 2.26
C VAL A 152 11.21 -3.14 2.79
N THR A 153 11.66 -1.93 2.53
CA THR A 153 10.88 -0.72 2.79
C THR A 153 10.36 -0.15 1.49
N SER A 154 9.16 0.41 1.53
CA SER A 154 8.57 1.18 0.42
C SER A 154 7.67 2.27 0.96
N GLY A 155 7.32 3.25 0.12
CA GLY A 155 6.47 4.34 0.56
C GLY A 155 6.10 5.34 -0.52
N MET A 156 5.34 6.33 -0.09
CA MET A 156 4.90 7.48 -0.88
C MET A 156 4.91 8.73 0.00
N ASP A 157 5.14 9.89 -0.62
CA ASP A 157 5.10 11.19 0.04
C ASP A 157 4.09 12.11 -0.63
N TRP A 158 3.53 13.03 0.14
CA TRP A 158 2.74 14.13 -0.40
C TRP A 158 3.59 15.33 -0.86
N SER A 159 4.87 15.37 -0.49
CA SER A 159 5.79 16.48 -0.76
C SER A 159 7.14 16.00 -1.28
N GLY A 160 7.94 16.93 -1.79
CA GLY A 160 9.30 16.64 -2.27
C GLY A 160 9.45 16.44 -3.79
N GLY A 161 8.43 16.79 -4.58
CA GLY A 161 8.43 16.63 -6.04
C GLY A 161 7.49 17.60 -6.76
N GLY A 162 7.51 17.59 -8.10
CA GLY A 162 6.75 18.54 -8.93
C GLY A 162 5.23 18.26 -8.98
N ALA A 163 4.80 17.04 -8.65
CA ALA A 163 3.40 16.65 -8.56
C ALA A 163 3.22 15.57 -7.47
N PRO A 164 2.25 15.72 -6.55
CA PRO A 164 1.93 14.70 -5.56
C PRO A 164 0.92 13.64 -6.07
N PRO A 165 0.91 12.42 -5.49
CA PRO A 165 1.93 11.94 -4.55
C PRO A 165 3.28 11.77 -5.25
N VAL A 166 4.34 12.04 -4.51
CA VAL A 166 5.71 11.84 -4.94
C VAL A 166 6.03 10.38 -4.72
N TRP A 167 6.45 9.76 -5.81
CA TRP A 167 6.83 8.34 -5.85
C TRP A 167 8.34 8.13 -5.83
N ARG A 168 9.06 9.15 -6.29
CA ARG A 168 10.50 9.12 -6.52
C ARG A 168 11.10 10.46 -6.16
N SER A 169 12.00 10.45 -5.19
CA SER A 169 12.88 11.57 -4.86
C SER A 169 14.14 11.01 -4.20
N SER A 170 15.25 11.75 -4.23
CA SER A 170 16.46 11.33 -3.50
C SER A 170 16.19 11.25 -2.00
N ALA A 171 15.43 12.21 -1.45
CA ALA A 171 15.07 12.24 -0.03
C ALA A 171 14.26 11.00 0.39
N MET A 172 13.30 10.57 -0.43
CA MET A 172 12.54 9.35 -0.16
C MET A 172 13.42 8.11 -0.29
N ARG A 173 14.32 8.03 -1.28
CA ARG A 173 15.28 6.92 -1.36
C ARG A 173 16.09 6.82 -0.08
N ASP A 174 16.69 7.93 0.36
CA ASP A 174 17.53 7.96 1.56
C ASP A 174 16.72 7.57 2.81
N ASP A 175 15.47 8.01 2.94
CA ASP A 175 14.54 7.65 4.02
C ASP A 175 14.23 6.14 4.03
N LEU A 176 13.86 5.58 2.87
CA LEU A 176 13.57 4.16 2.71
C LEU A 176 14.80 3.29 2.99
N SER A 177 15.97 3.65 2.45
CA SER A 177 17.21 2.92 2.66
C SER A 177 17.63 2.95 4.13
N SER A 178 17.57 4.14 4.76
CA SER A 178 17.93 4.29 6.18
C SER A 178 16.98 3.53 7.10
N GLY A 179 15.68 3.51 6.78
CA GLY A 179 14.70 2.70 7.48
C GLY A 179 15.00 1.20 7.38
N ALA A 180 15.27 0.70 6.17
CA ALA A 180 15.60 -0.71 5.95
C ALA A 180 16.87 -1.12 6.71
N GLU A 181 17.91 -0.27 6.65
CA GLU A 181 19.18 -0.47 7.34
C GLU A 181 18.99 -0.54 8.87
N ALA A 182 18.24 0.40 9.46
CA ALA A 182 17.99 0.43 10.90
C ALA A 182 17.19 -0.79 11.38
N ILE A 183 16.14 -1.17 10.66
CA ILE A 183 15.30 -2.34 10.99
C ILE A 183 16.13 -3.62 10.88
N LEU A 184 16.93 -3.76 9.82
CA LEU A 184 17.81 -4.91 9.65
C LEU A 184 18.87 -5.00 10.75
N ALA A 185 19.46 -3.87 11.15
CA ALA A 185 20.45 -3.82 12.22
C ALA A 185 19.86 -4.27 13.57
N ASP A 186 18.63 -3.87 13.88
CA ASP A 186 17.93 -4.28 15.10
C ASP A 186 17.56 -5.77 15.07
N LEU A 187 17.09 -6.31 13.93
CA LEU A 187 16.87 -7.75 13.76
C LEU A 187 18.16 -8.55 13.93
N ALA A 188 19.25 -8.14 13.26
CA ALA A 188 20.51 -8.85 13.30
C ALA A 188 21.11 -8.90 14.72
N ARG A 189 20.83 -7.89 15.54
CA ARG A 189 21.24 -7.83 16.95
C ARG A 189 20.36 -8.67 17.86
N ALA A 190 19.04 -8.62 17.68
CA ALA A 190 18.08 -9.25 18.58
C ALA A 190 17.89 -10.75 18.34
N LEU A 191 17.89 -11.20 17.07
CA LEU A 191 17.62 -12.60 16.73
C LEU A 191 18.61 -13.61 17.32
N PRO A 192 19.94 -13.36 17.36
CA PRO A 192 20.89 -14.28 17.97
C PRO A 192 20.59 -14.63 19.43
N GLU A 193 19.92 -13.74 20.16
CA GLU A 193 19.59 -13.92 21.58
C GLU A 193 18.27 -14.68 21.78
N SER A 194 17.35 -14.61 20.83
CA SER A 194 16.02 -15.22 20.91
C SER A 194 15.91 -16.58 20.22
N LEU A 195 16.78 -16.87 19.25
CA LEU A 195 16.68 -18.09 18.46
C LEU A 195 17.31 -19.31 19.14
N PRO A 196 16.66 -20.49 19.08
CA PRO A 196 17.23 -21.72 19.62
C PRO A 196 18.42 -22.17 18.77
N VAL A 197 19.56 -22.45 19.41
CA VAL A 197 20.76 -22.97 18.73
C VAL A 197 20.54 -24.43 18.34
N ALA A 198 20.90 -24.78 17.11
CA ALA A 198 20.88 -26.16 16.64
C ALA A 198 21.91 -26.99 17.40
N THR A 199 21.43 -27.94 18.21
CA THR A 199 22.25 -29.03 18.73
C THR A 199 22.31 -30.15 17.70
N SER A 200 23.25 -31.09 17.84
CA SER A 200 23.46 -32.21 16.90
C SER A 200 22.26 -33.16 16.74
N GLU A 201 21.18 -32.94 17.50
CA GLU A 201 19.96 -33.73 17.46
C GLU A 201 18.88 -32.95 16.69
N PRO A 202 18.35 -33.51 15.58
CA PRO A 202 17.36 -32.80 14.78
C PRO A 202 16.10 -32.57 15.63
N PRO A 203 15.65 -31.33 15.84
CA PRO A 203 14.40 -31.09 16.54
C PRO A 203 13.26 -31.72 15.72
N PRO A 204 12.19 -32.20 16.38
CA PRO A 204 11.02 -32.67 15.67
C PRO A 204 10.47 -31.54 14.80
N SER A 205 10.47 -31.78 13.48
CA SER A 205 9.85 -30.89 12.49
C SER A 205 8.35 -30.84 12.77
N THR A 206 7.93 -29.84 13.54
CA THR A 206 6.52 -29.52 13.70
C THR A 206 6.19 -28.53 12.59
N ALA A 207 5.41 -28.98 11.62
CA ALA A 207 4.87 -28.10 10.59
C ALA A 207 4.13 -26.97 11.30
N ARG A 208 4.52 -25.72 11.02
CA ARG A 208 3.74 -24.56 11.47
C ARG A 208 2.37 -24.68 10.78
N PRO A 209 1.26 -24.77 11.51
CA PRO A 209 -0.04 -24.74 10.87
C PRO A 209 -0.14 -23.40 10.15
N GLY A 210 -0.23 -23.45 8.82
CA GLY A 210 -0.49 -22.27 8.03
C GLY A 210 -1.79 -21.66 8.54
N ARG A 211 -1.70 -20.44 9.10
CA ARG A 211 -2.88 -19.73 9.53
C ARG A 211 -3.49 -19.12 8.28
N THR A 212 -4.34 -19.89 7.60
CA THR A 212 -5.16 -19.34 6.52
C THR A 212 -6.20 -18.45 7.17
N THR A 213 -5.89 -17.16 7.32
CA THR A 213 -6.89 -16.16 7.65
C THR A 213 -7.71 -15.93 6.40
N THR A 214 -8.83 -16.64 6.26
CA THR A 214 -9.87 -16.21 5.32
C THR A 214 -10.29 -14.81 5.76
N ALA A 215 -9.87 -13.79 5.01
CA ALA A 215 -10.27 -12.42 5.28
C ALA A 215 -11.80 -12.38 5.37
N VAL A 216 -12.32 -11.96 6.52
CA VAL A 216 -13.77 -11.75 6.67
C VAL A 216 -14.15 -10.66 5.68
N PRO A 217 -15.16 -10.87 4.81
CA PRO A 217 -15.59 -9.85 3.88
C PRO A 217 -15.91 -8.56 4.64
N VAL A 218 -15.27 -7.46 4.25
CA VAL A 218 -15.58 -6.15 4.82
C VAL A 218 -16.95 -5.74 4.28
N PRO A 219 -17.98 -5.54 5.12
CA PRO A 219 -19.28 -5.12 4.65
C PRO A 219 -19.18 -3.73 4.05
N VAL A 220 -19.55 -3.60 2.77
CA VAL A 220 -19.44 -2.34 2.02
C VAL A 220 -20.79 -1.62 2.07
N TRP A 221 -20.76 -0.28 2.15
CA TRP A 221 -21.97 0.52 2.08
C TRP A 221 -22.66 0.39 0.71
N ASP A 222 -24.01 0.38 0.71
CA ASP A 222 -24.81 0.27 -0.51
C ASP A 222 -25.11 1.66 -1.11
N PRO A 223 -24.51 2.01 -2.27
CA PRO A 223 -24.77 3.28 -2.95
C PRO A 223 -26.18 3.40 -3.52
N CYS A 224 -26.88 2.27 -3.71
CA CYS A 224 -28.25 2.26 -4.21
C CYS A 224 -29.28 2.73 -3.17
N GLY A 225 -28.89 2.88 -1.90
CA GLY A 225 -29.75 3.39 -0.82
C GLY A 225 -29.88 4.92 -0.76
N ILE A 226 -29.21 5.68 -1.65
CA ILE A 226 -29.31 7.15 -1.67
C ILE A 226 -30.77 7.58 -1.93
N PRO A 227 -31.36 8.50 -1.14
CA PRO A 227 -32.73 8.97 -1.35
C PRO A 227 -32.94 9.64 -2.70
N GLU A 228 -34.10 9.40 -3.33
CA GLU A 228 -34.47 10.00 -4.62
C GLU A 228 -34.43 11.54 -4.60
N SER A 229 -34.72 12.17 -3.45
CA SER A 229 -34.63 13.61 -3.28
C SER A 229 -33.21 14.14 -3.43
N ALA A 230 -32.20 13.40 -2.95
CA ALA A 230 -30.79 13.76 -3.10
C ALA A 230 -30.31 13.53 -4.54
N LEU A 231 -30.74 12.43 -5.18
CA LEU A 231 -30.48 12.16 -6.59
C LEU A 231 -31.06 13.25 -7.49
N THR A 232 -32.31 13.64 -7.26
CA THR A 232 -32.98 14.72 -8.00
C THR A 232 -32.28 16.06 -7.76
N ALA A 233 -31.87 16.36 -6.52
CA ALA A 233 -31.10 17.56 -6.21
C ALA A 233 -29.72 17.58 -6.90
N ALA A 234 -29.14 16.40 -7.15
CA ALA A 234 -27.91 16.22 -7.93
C ALA A 234 -28.11 16.39 -9.45
N GLY A 235 -29.36 16.50 -9.90
CA GLY A 235 -29.72 16.51 -11.32
C GLY A 235 -29.76 15.12 -11.96
N LEU A 236 -29.76 14.05 -11.15
CA LEU A 236 -29.97 12.68 -11.62
C LEU A 236 -31.45 12.35 -11.65
N ASP A 237 -31.88 11.59 -12.66
CA ASP A 237 -33.24 11.08 -12.77
C ASP A 237 -33.33 9.71 -12.08
N PRO A 238 -34.03 9.59 -10.93
CA PRO A 238 -34.13 8.31 -10.22
C PRO A 238 -34.76 7.20 -11.05
N SER A 239 -35.57 7.51 -12.07
CA SER A 239 -36.21 6.52 -12.94
C SER A 239 -35.24 5.87 -13.92
N LYS A 240 -34.08 6.49 -14.16
CA LYS A 240 -32.98 5.96 -15.01
C LYS A 240 -31.93 5.19 -14.22
N LYS A 241 -32.25 4.81 -12.98
CA LYS A 241 -31.37 4.01 -12.12
C LYS A 241 -31.24 2.60 -12.67
N GLU A 242 -30.00 2.15 -12.79
CA GLU A 242 -29.61 0.80 -13.16
C GLU A 242 -28.71 0.21 -12.05
N ASP A 243 -28.73 -1.12 -11.91
CA ASP A 243 -27.74 -1.80 -11.09
C ASP A 243 -26.34 -1.61 -11.72
N GLY A 244 -25.39 -1.10 -10.93
CA GLY A 244 -24.02 -0.90 -11.35
C GLY A 244 -23.20 -2.19 -11.33
N MET A 245 -21.95 -2.11 -11.82
CA MET A 245 -21.03 -3.23 -11.63
C MET A 245 -20.51 -3.26 -10.19
N SER A 246 -20.15 -4.45 -9.70
CA SER A 246 -19.44 -4.63 -8.42
C SER A 246 -20.11 -4.00 -7.19
N GLY A 247 -21.44 -3.98 -7.11
CA GLY A 247 -22.19 -3.40 -5.99
C GLY A 247 -22.34 -1.87 -6.06
N GLY A 248 -22.11 -1.29 -7.25
CA GLY A 248 -22.39 0.11 -7.56
C GLY A 248 -23.84 0.39 -7.92
N CYS A 249 -24.14 1.68 -8.04
CA CYS A 249 -25.38 2.16 -8.63
C CYS A 249 -25.11 3.14 -9.76
N ARG A 250 -25.83 2.99 -10.88
CA ARG A 250 -25.59 3.75 -12.10
C ARG A 250 -26.83 4.50 -12.57
N TRP A 251 -26.62 5.68 -13.16
CA TRP A 251 -27.64 6.47 -13.85
C TRP A 251 -27.12 6.80 -15.24
N ARG A 252 -27.84 6.35 -16.26
CA ARG A 252 -27.49 6.59 -17.66
C ARG A 252 -28.49 7.53 -18.31
N ASP A 253 -27.98 8.59 -18.93
CA ASP A 253 -28.70 9.47 -19.84
C ASP A 253 -28.05 9.43 -21.23
N ASP A 254 -28.66 10.08 -22.21
CA ASP A 254 -28.17 10.12 -23.60
C ASP A 254 -26.78 10.76 -23.70
N ARG A 255 -26.47 11.69 -22.78
CA ARG A 255 -25.24 12.48 -22.76
C ARG A 255 -24.21 12.05 -21.72
N TYR A 256 -24.65 11.46 -20.61
CA TYR A 256 -23.74 11.12 -19.53
C TYR A 256 -24.13 9.83 -18.83
N THR A 257 -23.14 9.15 -18.28
CA THR A 257 -23.31 8.09 -17.29
C THR A 257 -22.71 8.57 -15.98
N VAL A 258 -23.44 8.39 -14.88
CA VAL A 258 -22.93 8.59 -13.52
C VAL A 258 -22.97 7.26 -12.80
N GLU A 259 -21.89 6.90 -12.12
CA GLU A 259 -21.83 5.69 -11.30
C GLU A 259 -21.33 6.06 -9.91
N ILE A 260 -21.96 5.50 -8.89
CA ILE A 260 -21.54 5.61 -7.50
C ILE A 260 -21.14 4.21 -7.05
N LEU A 261 -19.87 4.07 -6.66
CA LEU A 261 -19.29 2.80 -6.25
C LEU A 261 -18.87 2.87 -4.80
N ALA A 262 -18.93 1.73 -4.13
CA ALA A 262 -18.31 1.54 -2.83
C ALA A 262 -17.36 0.34 -2.92
N GLY A 263 -16.15 0.49 -2.41
CA GLY A 263 -15.11 -0.54 -2.48
C GLY A 263 -14.57 -0.87 -1.09
N ALA A 264 -14.08 -2.09 -0.91
CA ALA A 264 -13.44 -2.54 0.33
C ALA A 264 -11.91 -2.38 0.30
N GLU A 265 -11.35 -1.85 -0.78
CA GLU A 265 -9.92 -1.65 -0.97
C GLU A 265 -9.43 -0.44 -0.15
N PRO A 266 -8.20 -0.46 0.37
CA PRO A 266 -7.53 0.72 0.89
C PRO A 266 -7.49 1.84 -0.16
N PHE A 267 -7.80 3.06 0.25
CA PHE A 267 -7.92 4.20 -0.66
C PHE A 267 -6.67 4.42 -1.53
N HIS A 268 -5.49 4.27 -0.92
CA HIS A 268 -4.21 4.43 -1.62
C HIS A 268 -3.95 3.33 -2.66
N GLU A 269 -4.44 2.10 -2.46
CA GLU A 269 -4.31 1.01 -3.43
C GLU A 269 -5.02 1.37 -4.75
N VAL A 270 -6.15 2.08 -4.65
CA VAL A 270 -6.96 2.44 -5.82
C VAL A 270 -6.38 3.64 -6.56
N TYR A 271 -6.12 4.74 -5.85
CA TYR A 271 -5.80 6.01 -6.51
C TYR A 271 -4.31 6.27 -6.69
N TYR A 272 -3.47 5.57 -5.93
CA TYR A 272 -2.04 5.82 -5.94
C TYR A 272 -1.29 4.61 -6.53
N SER A 273 -1.58 3.38 -6.12
CA SER A 273 -0.74 2.22 -6.51
C SER A 273 -0.73 1.87 -8.01
N HIS A 274 -1.64 2.43 -8.81
CA HIS A 274 -1.67 2.24 -10.26
C HIS A 274 -0.98 3.39 -11.00
N TYR A 275 0.34 3.28 -11.18
CA TYR A 275 1.13 4.28 -11.89
C TYR A 275 0.57 4.54 -13.30
N GLY A 276 0.42 5.81 -13.64
CA GLY A 276 -0.08 6.26 -14.95
C GLY A 276 -1.60 6.21 -15.12
N TRP A 277 -2.36 5.46 -14.29
CA TRP A 277 -3.82 5.41 -14.44
C TRP A 277 -4.48 6.72 -14.05
N TYR A 278 -3.99 7.36 -13.00
CA TYR A 278 -4.48 8.65 -12.53
C TYR A 278 -3.32 9.66 -12.55
N PRO A 279 -3.03 10.31 -13.69
CA PRO A 279 -1.83 11.12 -13.84
C PRO A 279 -1.85 12.44 -13.05
N THR A 280 -3.04 12.92 -12.66
CA THR A 280 -3.20 14.22 -11.97
C THR A 280 -4.20 14.16 -10.81
N PRO A 281 -3.93 13.36 -9.76
CA PRO A 281 -4.79 13.32 -8.60
C PRO A 281 -4.74 14.67 -7.87
N ARG A 282 -5.90 15.27 -7.62
CA ARG A 282 -6.00 16.59 -6.98
C ARG A 282 -6.92 16.54 -5.78
N PRO A 283 -6.43 16.82 -4.57
CA PRO A 283 -7.30 17.02 -3.43
C PRO A 283 -8.28 18.17 -3.69
N ILE A 284 -9.54 17.95 -3.37
CA ILE A 284 -10.61 18.93 -3.44
C ILE A 284 -11.48 18.82 -2.19
N LYS A 285 -12.22 19.88 -1.89
CA LYS A 285 -13.26 19.87 -0.87
C LYS A 285 -14.63 19.90 -1.54
N ILE A 286 -15.48 18.91 -1.26
CA ILE A 286 -16.90 18.93 -1.62
C ILE A 286 -17.68 19.21 -0.34
N ARG A 287 -18.22 20.42 -0.23
CA ARG A 287 -18.80 20.95 1.03
C ARG A 287 -17.78 20.90 2.17
N ASP A 288 -18.02 20.04 3.16
CA ASP A 288 -17.13 19.85 4.32
C ASP A 288 -16.30 18.57 4.26
N ARG A 289 -16.30 17.87 3.12
CA ARG A 289 -15.60 16.60 2.94
C ARG A 289 -14.38 16.72 2.03
N ALA A 290 -13.28 16.15 2.48
CA ALA A 290 -12.11 15.89 1.64
C ALA A 290 -12.46 14.82 0.59
N ALA A 291 -12.06 15.07 -0.65
CA ALA A 291 -12.18 14.14 -1.76
C ALA A 291 -10.95 14.26 -2.68
N LEU A 292 -10.66 13.19 -3.39
CA LEU A 292 -9.65 13.18 -4.43
C LEU A 292 -10.34 13.26 -5.79
N MET A 293 -10.04 14.30 -6.57
CA MET A 293 -10.48 14.41 -7.95
C MET A 293 -9.43 13.83 -8.87
N VAL A 294 -9.83 12.88 -9.71
CA VAL A 294 -8.93 12.20 -10.64
C VAL A 294 -9.53 12.14 -12.04
N THR A 295 -8.66 12.09 -13.03
CA THR A 295 -9.00 11.71 -14.42
C THR A 295 -8.23 10.44 -14.75
N LYS A 296 -8.76 9.57 -15.60
CA LYS A 296 -8.15 8.29 -15.92
C LYS A 296 -7.45 8.33 -17.27
N ALA A 297 -6.30 7.69 -17.40
CA ALA A 297 -5.67 7.37 -18.67
C ALA A 297 -5.90 5.87 -18.97
N PHE A 298 -6.83 5.55 -19.86
CA PHE A 298 -7.23 4.16 -20.13
C PHE A 298 -6.19 3.36 -20.95
N ASP A 299 -5.21 4.02 -21.55
CA ASP A 299 -4.11 3.37 -22.26
C ASP A 299 -3.00 2.84 -21.33
N GLY A 300 -3.16 3.00 -20.01
CA GLY A 300 -2.34 2.35 -18.97
C GLY A 300 -0.89 2.86 -18.86
N ALA A 301 -0.49 3.81 -19.72
CA ALA A 301 0.84 4.42 -19.72
C ALA A 301 0.86 5.85 -20.28
N GLY A 302 -0.29 6.40 -20.70
CA GLY A 302 -0.39 7.74 -21.26
C GLY A 302 -0.36 8.82 -20.20
N THR A 303 0.28 9.94 -20.51
CA THR A 303 0.16 11.20 -19.74
C THR A 303 -1.13 11.95 -20.06
N THR A 304 -1.90 11.47 -21.03
CA THR A 304 -3.09 12.15 -21.55
C THR A 304 -4.32 11.59 -20.86
N PRO A 305 -5.04 12.41 -20.07
CA PRO A 305 -6.35 12.05 -19.55
C PRO A 305 -7.30 11.65 -20.67
N ASP A 306 -8.21 10.72 -20.41
CA ASP A 306 -9.33 10.48 -21.30
C ASP A 306 -10.28 11.68 -21.29
N ASP A 307 -10.71 12.06 -22.49
CA ASP A 307 -11.71 13.10 -22.65
C ASP A 307 -13.05 12.55 -22.15
N GLY A 308 -13.86 13.38 -21.51
CA GLY A 308 -15.16 12.94 -21.03
C GLY A 308 -15.20 12.18 -19.70
N TYR A 309 -14.07 11.85 -19.04
CA TYR A 309 -14.07 11.14 -17.75
C TYR A 309 -13.61 11.98 -16.56
N CYS A 310 -14.32 11.87 -15.44
CA CYS A 310 -13.82 12.30 -14.14
C CYS A 310 -14.32 11.40 -13.01
N GLU A 311 -13.54 11.30 -11.94
CA GLU A 311 -13.89 10.56 -10.74
C GLU A 311 -13.57 11.38 -9.48
N LEU A 312 -14.45 11.26 -8.48
CA LEU A 312 -14.24 11.74 -7.12
C LEU A 312 -14.15 10.56 -6.18
N GLY A 313 -13.00 10.36 -5.55
CA GLY A 313 -12.80 9.38 -4.49
C GLY A 313 -12.95 9.99 -3.10
N PHE A 314 -13.67 9.32 -2.22
CA PHE A 314 -13.77 9.62 -0.78
C PHE A 314 -13.18 8.46 0.03
N ASP A 315 -12.24 8.75 0.94
CA ASP A 315 -11.71 7.77 1.90
C ASP A 315 -12.78 7.51 2.96
N THR A 316 -13.45 6.35 2.87
CA THR A 316 -14.58 5.98 3.72
C THR A 316 -14.36 4.58 4.27
N PRO A 317 -13.48 4.42 5.29
CA PRO A 317 -13.10 3.11 5.76
C PRO A 317 -14.30 2.35 6.35
N PHE A 318 -14.58 1.16 5.81
CA PHE A 318 -15.60 0.23 6.29
C PHE A 318 -15.01 -0.84 7.23
N GLY A 319 -13.69 -0.92 7.28
CA GLY A 319 -12.96 -1.87 8.11
C GLY A 319 -11.45 -1.67 7.99
N LYS A 320 -10.71 -2.77 8.17
CA LYS A 320 -9.25 -2.80 7.97
C LYS A 320 -8.86 -3.99 7.09
N LYS A 321 -7.88 -3.79 6.21
CA LYS A 321 -7.20 -4.83 5.44
C LYS A 321 -5.71 -4.72 5.76
N ASN A 322 -5.10 -5.79 6.27
CA ASN A 322 -3.68 -5.80 6.68
C ASN A 322 -3.29 -4.68 7.66
N GLY A 323 -4.19 -4.36 8.59
CA GLY A 323 -3.99 -3.28 9.57
C GLY A 323 -4.31 -1.86 9.06
N ILE A 324 -4.46 -1.67 7.75
CA ILE A 324 -4.76 -0.37 7.12
C ILE A 324 -6.27 -0.16 7.03
N PRO A 325 -6.80 1.05 7.33
CA PRO A 325 -8.18 1.40 7.02
C PRO A 325 -8.52 1.09 5.55
N ALA A 326 -9.59 0.34 5.35
CA ALA A 326 -9.98 -0.15 4.04
C ALA A 326 -11.45 0.20 3.77
N GLY A 327 -11.71 0.80 2.61
CA GLY A 327 -13.01 1.33 2.27
C GLY A 327 -12.92 2.65 1.51
N ARG A 328 -13.67 2.74 0.42
CA ARG A 328 -13.83 3.98 -0.34
C ARG A 328 -15.23 4.10 -0.91
N VAL A 329 -15.61 5.34 -1.25
CA VAL A 329 -16.72 5.62 -2.15
C VAL A 329 -16.18 6.44 -3.32
N SER A 330 -16.56 6.07 -4.54
CA SER A 330 -16.31 6.91 -5.71
C SER A 330 -17.59 7.36 -6.38
N ILE A 331 -17.54 8.55 -6.96
CA ILE A 331 -18.56 9.05 -7.89
C ILE A 331 -17.85 9.32 -9.20
N GLU A 332 -18.28 8.62 -10.24
CA GLU A 332 -17.70 8.67 -11.57
C GLU A 332 -18.69 9.32 -12.54
N LEU A 333 -18.18 10.14 -13.46
CA LEU A 333 -18.93 10.77 -14.53
C LEU A 333 -18.22 10.50 -15.85
N TRP A 334 -18.95 9.88 -16.78
CA TRP A 334 -18.58 9.75 -18.18
C TRP A 334 -19.51 10.62 -19.01
N ASP A 335 -18.99 11.63 -19.69
CA ASP A 335 -19.68 12.43 -20.70
C ASP A 335 -19.36 11.82 -22.07
N SER A 336 -20.40 11.53 -22.86
CA SER A 336 -20.25 10.96 -24.21
C SER A 336 -19.89 12.00 -25.27
N GLY A 337 -19.86 13.29 -24.93
CA GLY A 337 -19.40 14.36 -25.80
C GLY A 337 -17.91 14.66 -25.65
N ASP A 338 -17.28 15.13 -26.73
CA ASP A 338 -15.89 15.60 -26.76
C ASP A 338 -15.75 16.89 -25.93
N ARG A 339 -15.65 16.75 -24.60
CA ARG A 339 -15.49 17.84 -23.65
C ARG A 339 -14.16 17.72 -22.94
N GLU A 340 -13.51 18.87 -22.79
CA GLU A 340 -12.33 19.05 -21.96
C GLU A 340 -12.54 18.44 -20.55
N PRO A 341 -11.62 17.61 -20.04
CA PRO A 341 -11.73 16.93 -18.76
C PRO A 341 -12.04 17.88 -17.59
N ALA A 342 -11.49 19.09 -17.61
CA ALA A 342 -11.72 20.10 -16.58
C ALA A 342 -13.22 20.50 -16.46
N ALA A 343 -13.96 20.51 -17.57
CA ALA A 343 -15.37 20.84 -17.58
C ALA A 343 -16.23 19.69 -17.00
N VAL A 344 -15.87 18.46 -17.34
CA VAL A 344 -16.51 17.25 -16.81
C VAL A 344 -16.31 17.16 -15.30
N CYS A 345 -15.07 17.34 -14.83
CA CYS A 345 -14.76 17.34 -13.41
C CYS A 345 -15.47 18.44 -12.61
N LYS A 346 -15.69 19.61 -13.21
CA LYS A 346 -16.48 20.69 -12.59
C LYS A 346 -17.95 20.28 -12.43
N ASP A 347 -18.53 19.62 -13.44
CA ASP A 347 -19.90 19.12 -13.36
C ASP A 347 -20.05 18.02 -12.31
N LEU A 348 -19.09 17.09 -12.26
CA LEU A 348 -19.04 16.05 -11.24
C LEU A 348 -18.96 16.63 -9.81
N ALA A 349 -18.11 17.64 -9.58
CA ALA A 349 -18.02 18.30 -8.28
C ALA A 349 -19.35 18.92 -7.83
N ARG A 350 -20.07 19.58 -8.75
CA ARG A 350 -21.41 20.13 -8.49
C ARG A 350 -22.44 19.03 -8.20
N LEU A 351 -22.40 17.95 -8.98
CA LEU A 351 -23.30 16.80 -8.82
C LEU A 351 -23.11 16.12 -7.46
N ALA A 352 -21.87 16.04 -6.96
CA ALA A 352 -21.55 15.42 -5.69
C ALA A 352 -22.08 16.20 -4.47
N GLU A 353 -22.26 17.53 -4.56
CA GLU A 353 -22.64 18.36 -3.41
C GLU A 353 -23.89 17.91 -2.64
N PRO A 354 -25.04 17.58 -3.27
CA PRO A 354 -26.20 17.05 -2.55
C PRO A 354 -26.03 15.59 -2.11
N LEU A 355 -25.08 14.86 -2.69
CA LEU A 355 -24.87 13.44 -2.40
C LEU A 355 -23.97 13.20 -1.19
N VAL A 356 -23.01 14.09 -0.93
CA VAL A 356 -21.98 13.86 0.11
C VAL A 356 -22.51 13.68 1.53
N ALA A 357 -23.71 14.19 1.83
CA ALA A 357 -24.38 13.99 3.12
C ALA A 357 -24.92 12.55 3.31
N HIS A 358 -25.05 11.79 2.23
CA HIS A 358 -25.53 10.41 2.21
C HIS A 358 -24.40 9.38 2.07
N ILE A 359 -23.18 9.85 1.85
CA ILE A 359 -21.98 9.00 1.80
C ILE A 359 -21.51 8.76 3.25
N PRO A 360 -21.04 7.53 3.59
CA PRO A 360 -20.44 7.22 4.88
C PRO A 360 -19.35 8.21 5.30
N PRO A 361 -19.10 8.41 6.61
CA PRO A 361 -18.11 9.38 7.09
C PRO A 361 -16.72 9.18 6.49
N SER A 362 -16.00 10.29 6.29
CA SER A 362 -14.57 10.24 5.96
C SER A 362 -13.76 9.88 7.22
N ARG A 363 -12.52 9.43 7.02
CA ARG A 363 -11.50 9.42 8.07
C ARG A 363 -11.21 10.82 8.60
#